data_AF-A0A8J2KN10-F1
#
_entry.id   AF-A0A8J2KN10-F1
#
_cell.length_a   1.000
_cell.length_b   1.000
_cell.length_c   1.000
_cell.angle_alpha   90.00
_cell.angle_beta   90.00
_cell.angle_gamma   90.00
#
_symmetry.space_group_name_H-M   'P 1'
#
loop_
_entity.id
_entity.type
_entity.pdbx_description
1 polymer ?
#
loop_
_entity_poly.entity_id
_entity_poly.type
_entity_poly.pdbx_seq_one_letter_code
_entity_poly.pdbx_strand_id
1 'polypeptide(L)'
;SVFTLDETTYETGDRCLQLLVFCPRENILPVYLVGQGTDIIFPEDGDEQAALKFDALMKSLVNTQTVAIVKKVRTKNAKLTLGVLSPDVERQGLIFTELCFADDISIPHFPLLIKETSAEEGTMTENDALIDELISLKSIDEFNPMYGPVDSKTRIFRDHVTQKIVSGEGKPRIQDNVDLFFNQVNFTEGLIKKIQNQFPLAIKKEAASDRPSGMQVFRKRVKNVDTATDKSDKKIKLDEVNEMKEEK
;
A
#
# COMPACT_ATOMS: atom_id res chain seq x y z
N SER A 1 3.33 22.85 -37.60
CA SER A 1 1.94 23.01 -37.14
C SER A 1 1.93 22.83 -35.64
N VAL A 2 1.57 23.88 -34.91
CA VAL A 2 1.39 23.80 -33.46
C VAL A 2 0.01 23.18 -33.24
N PHE A 3 -0.04 21.92 -32.78
CA PHE A 3 -1.30 21.28 -32.40
C PHE A 3 -1.80 21.96 -31.12
N THR A 4 -2.83 22.79 -31.24
CA THR A 4 -3.57 23.33 -30.09
C THR A 4 -4.36 22.19 -29.45
N LEU A 5 -4.10 21.92 -28.17
CA LEU A 5 -4.69 20.81 -27.40
C LEU A 5 -6.24 20.81 -27.41
N ASP A 6 -6.86 21.96 -27.62
CA ASP A 6 -8.28 22.18 -27.36
C ASP A 6 -9.22 21.43 -28.34
N GLU A 7 -8.82 21.23 -29.60
CA GLU A 7 -9.67 20.58 -30.61
C GLU A 7 -9.57 19.03 -30.62
N THR A 8 -8.73 18.46 -29.76
CA THR A 8 -8.49 17.00 -29.67
C THR A 8 -8.93 16.40 -28.34
N THR A 9 -9.58 17.18 -27.48
CA THR A 9 -10.02 16.72 -26.16
C THR A 9 -11.20 15.75 -26.26
N TYR A 10 -11.09 14.61 -25.59
CA TYR A 10 -12.14 13.59 -25.59
C TYR A 10 -13.38 14.06 -24.80
N GLU A 11 -14.54 14.07 -25.45
CA GLU A 11 -15.81 14.38 -24.82
C GLU A 11 -16.43 13.13 -24.18
N THR A 12 -16.35 13.04 -22.85
CA THR A 12 -16.85 11.88 -22.08
C THR A 12 -18.38 11.72 -22.09
N GLY A 13 -19.13 12.77 -22.45
CA GLY A 13 -20.59 12.82 -22.45
C GLY A 13 -21.19 13.27 -21.11
N ASP A 14 -22.52 13.11 -20.99
CA ASP A 14 -23.28 13.49 -19.80
C ASP A 14 -23.16 12.46 -18.66
N ARG A 15 -23.64 12.83 -17.46
CA ARG A 15 -23.65 11.96 -16.29
C ARG A 15 -24.46 10.69 -16.57
N CYS A 16 -23.82 9.53 -16.47
CA CYS A 16 -24.48 8.25 -16.71
C CYS A 16 -23.90 7.12 -15.86
N LEU A 17 -24.74 6.13 -15.62
CA LEU A 17 -24.37 4.81 -15.13
C LEU A 17 -24.99 3.81 -16.08
N GLN A 18 -24.20 3.33 -17.04
CA GLN A 18 -24.68 2.49 -18.13
C GLN A 18 -24.13 1.08 -17.97
N LEU A 19 -25.04 0.12 -17.91
CA LEU A 19 -24.69 -1.30 -17.96
C LEU A 19 -24.14 -1.66 -19.35
N LEU A 20 -22.97 -2.29 -19.39
CA LEU A 20 -22.34 -2.76 -20.62
C LEU A 20 -22.60 -4.26 -20.81
N VAL A 21 -22.26 -5.07 -19.82
CA VAL A 21 -22.32 -6.54 -19.93
C VAL A 21 -22.40 -7.19 -18.55
N PHE A 22 -22.93 -8.42 -18.49
CA PHE A 22 -22.85 -9.27 -17.32
C PHE A 22 -21.70 -10.28 -17.47
N CYS A 23 -20.94 -10.49 -16.41
CA CYS A 23 -19.80 -11.40 -16.38
C CYS A 23 -19.89 -12.31 -15.15
N PRO A 24 -19.44 -13.58 -15.20
CA PRO A 24 -19.27 -14.40 -14.01
C PRO A 24 -18.38 -13.71 -12.98
N ARG A 25 -18.74 -13.81 -11.70
CA ARG A 25 -17.98 -13.17 -10.60
C ARG A 25 -16.53 -13.63 -10.56
N GLU A 26 -16.27 -14.88 -10.91
CA GLU A 26 -14.93 -15.51 -10.91
C GLU A 26 -13.95 -14.86 -11.87
N ASN A 27 -14.44 -14.22 -12.94
CA ASN A 27 -13.58 -13.55 -13.93
C ASN A 27 -13.06 -12.20 -13.45
N ILE A 28 -13.62 -11.65 -12.38
CA ILE A 28 -13.18 -10.38 -11.80
C ILE A 28 -12.17 -10.66 -10.68
N LEU A 29 -10.89 -10.60 -11.03
CA LEU A 29 -9.82 -10.75 -10.07
C LEU A 29 -9.67 -9.48 -9.20
N PRO A 30 -9.50 -9.61 -7.87
CA PRO A 30 -9.27 -8.46 -6.99
C PRO A 30 -8.08 -7.58 -7.41
N VAL A 31 -7.10 -8.17 -8.11
CA VAL A 31 -5.92 -7.46 -8.62
C VAL A 31 -6.26 -6.40 -9.69
N TYR A 32 -7.39 -6.54 -10.38
CA TYR A 32 -7.85 -5.58 -11.39
C TYR A 32 -8.74 -4.46 -10.81
N LEU A 33 -9.09 -4.55 -9.53
CA LEU A 33 -9.88 -3.54 -8.85
C LEU A 33 -8.97 -2.36 -8.46
N VAL A 34 -9.37 -1.16 -8.86
CA VAL A 34 -8.64 0.08 -8.60
C VAL A 34 -9.58 1.13 -8.01
N GLY A 35 -9.03 2.31 -7.70
CA GLY A 35 -9.79 3.45 -7.19
C GLY A 35 -9.49 3.77 -5.72
N GLN A 36 -9.88 4.98 -5.31
CA GLN A 36 -9.69 5.48 -3.93
C GLN A 36 -10.92 5.28 -3.05
N GLY A 37 -11.93 4.57 -3.54
CA GLY A 37 -13.17 4.35 -2.82
C GLY A 37 -14.09 3.38 -3.54
N THR A 38 -15.13 2.98 -2.83
CA THR A 38 -16.24 2.20 -3.35
C THR A 38 -17.50 3.02 -3.20
N ASP A 39 -18.33 3.02 -4.23
CA ASP A 39 -19.63 3.69 -4.18
C ASP A 39 -20.71 2.63 -4.00
N ILE A 40 -21.60 2.84 -3.04
CA ILE A 40 -22.76 1.98 -2.85
C ILE A 40 -23.95 2.66 -3.52
N ILE A 41 -24.61 1.92 -4.41
CA ILE A 41 -25.72 2.40 -5.22
C ILE A 41 -27.02 1.86 -4.64
N PHE A 42 -27.97 2.77 -4.47
CA PHE A 42 -29.32 2.51 -3.99
C PHE A 42 -30.35 3.02 -5.00
N PRO A 43 -31.58 2.47 -4.99
CA PRO A 43 -32.70 3.08 -5.71
C PRO A 43 -32.99 4.49 -5.16
N GLU A 44 -33.62 5.34 -5.97
CA GLU A 44 -34.01 6.68 -5.55
C GLU A 44 -35.10 6.63 -4.47
N ASP A 45 -34.94 7.46 -3.44
CA ASP A 45 -35.89 7.52 -2.33
C ASP A 45 -37.27 7.97 -2.82
N GLY A 46 -38.29 7.16 -2.53
CA GLY A 46 -39.68 7.46 -2.90
C GLY A 46 -40.15 6.88 -4.23
N ASP A 47 -39.29 6.21 -5.01
CA ASP A 47 -39.70 5.45 -6.20
C ASP A 47 -39.79 3.94 -5.89
N GLU A 48 -40.99 3.49 -5.55
CA GLU A 48 -41.28 2.08 -5.27
C GLU A 48 -41.03 1.17 -6.48
N GLN A 49 -41.26 1.67 -7.72
CA GLN A 49 -41.05 0.86 -8.91
C GLN A 49 -39.57 0.66 -9.20
N ALA A 50 -38.75 1.70 -9.00
CA ALA A 50 -37.30 1.58 -9.08
C ALA A 50 -36.76 0.63 -8.03
N ALA A 51 -37.24 0.73 -6.79
CA ALA A 51 -36.84 -0.17 -5.70
C ALA A 51 -37.15 -1.64 -6.01
N LEU A 52 -38.35 -1.95 -6.51
CA LEU A 52 -38.73 -3.31 -6.89
C LEU A 52 -37.86 -3.87 -8.02
N LYS A 53 -37.57 -3.07 -9.05
CA LYS A 53 -36.69 -3.48 -10.15
C LYS A 53 -35.25 -3.68 -9.69
N PHE A 54 -34.78 -2.83 -8.79
CA PHE A 54 -33.45 -2.90 -8.22
C PHE A 54 -33.28 -4.17 -7.36
N ASP A 55 -34.26 -4.49 -6.51
CA ASP A 55 -34.25 -5.72 -5.72
C ASP A 55 -34.30 -6.98 -6.60
N ALA A 56 -35.11 -6.97 -7.66
CA ALA A 56 -35.14 -8.06 -8.64
C ALA A 56 -33.77 -8.24 -9.33
N LEU A 57 -33.10 -7.15 -9.70
CA LEU A 57 -31.76 -7.18 -10.28
C LEU A 57 -30.73 -7.75 -9.28
N MET A 58 -30.73 -7.28 -8.03
CA MET A 58 -29.82 -7.80 -7.00
C MET A 58 -30.00 -9.29 -6.78
N LYS A 59 -31.25 -9.75 -6.61
CA LYS A 59 -31.57 -11.17 -6.45
C LYS A 59 -31.12 -11.99 -7.65
N SER A 60 -31.29 -11.47 -8.87
CA SER A 60 -30.79 -12.13 -10.07
C SER A 60 -29.28 -12.29 -10.04
N LEU A 61 -28.52 -11.22 -9.77
CA LEU A 61 -27.05 -11.26 -9.74
C LEU A 61 -26.51 -12.23 -8.68
N VAL A 62 -27.14 -12.27 -7.50
CA VAL A 62 -26.79 -13.21 -6.43
C VAL A 62 -27.06 -14.65 -6.86
N ASN A 63 -28.25 -14.93 -7.40
CA ASN A 63 -28.64 -16.28 -7.80
C ASN A 63 -27.81 -16.83 -8.97
N THR A 64 -27.43 -15.97 -9.91
CA THR A 64 -26.62 -16.37 -11.08
C THR A 64 -25.11 -16.28 -10.85
N GLN A 65 -24.66 -15.82 -9.69
CA GLN A 65 -23.24 -15.58 -9.37
C GLN A 65 -22.53 -14.72 -10.42
N THR A 66 -23.25 -13.72 -10.94
CA THR A 66 -22.74 -12.80 -11.96
C THR A 66 -22.63 -11.39 -11.40
N VAL A 67 -21.81 -10.58 -12.06
CA VAL A 67 -21.62 -9.17 -11.78
C VAL A 67 -21.84 -8.36 -13.05
N ALA A 68 -22.17 -7.09 -12.88
CA ALA A 68 -22.42 -6.17 -14.00
C ALA A 68 -21.19 -5.31 -14.25
N ILE A 69 -20.69 -5.27 -15.48
CA ILE A 69 -19.68 -4.32 -15.91
C ILE A 69 -20.40 -3.06 -16.40
N VAL A 70 -20.03 -1.92 -15.84
CA VAL A 70 -20.69 -0.65 -16.10
C VAL A 70 -19.71 0.45 -16.49
N LYS A 71 -20.22 1.33 -17.35
CA LYS A 71 -19.64 2.60 -17.70
C LYS A 71 -20.21 3.66 -16.74
N LYS A 72 -19.35 4.40 -16.04
CA LYS A 72 -19.77 5.46 -15.13
C LYS A 72 -19.13 6.79 -15.50
N VAL A 73 -19.96 7.84 -15.53
CA VAL A 73 -19.54 9.23 -15.72
C VAL A 73 -20.21 10.05 -14.63
N ARG A 74 -19.42 10.62 -13.72
CA ARG A 74 -19.95 11.32 -12.53
C ARG A 74 -20.58 12.67 -12.86
N THR A 75 -19.88 13.47 -13.67
CA THR A 75 -20.33 14.80 -14.12
C THR A 75 -19.96 14.97 -15.57
N LYS A 76 -20.62 15.91 -16.27
CA LYS A 76 -20.23 16.31 -17.62
C LYS A 76 -18.75 16.70 -17.61
N ASN A 77 -17.99 16.19 -18.58
CA ASN A 77 -16.53 16.35 -18.71
C ASN A 77 -15.68 15.68 -17.60
N ALA A 78 -16.26 14.82 -16.74
CA ALA A 78 -15.46 14.00 -15.85
C ALA A 78 -14.70 12.91 -16.63
N LYS A 79 -13.66 12.34 -16.01
CA LYS A 79 -13.02 11.13 -16.52
C LYS A 79 -14.04 10.00 -16.55
N LEU A 80 -14.02 9.26 -17.65
CA LEU A 80 -14.77 8.03 -17.78
C LEU A 80 -14.21 6.97 -16.83
N THR A 81 -15.06 6.33 -16.03
CA THR A 81 -14.65 5.19 -15.21
C THR A 81 -15.36 3.92 -15.67
N LEU A 82 -14.58 2.86 -15.84
CA LEU A 82 -15.08 1.50 -16.02
C LEU A 82 -15.10 0.86 -14.64
N GLY A 83 -16.14 0.09 -14.34
CA GLY A 83 -16.20 -0.60 -13.05
C GLY A 83 -17.14 -1.78 -13.04
N VAL A 84 -17.09 -2.51 -11.93
CA VAL A 84 -17.96 -3.64 -11.64
C VAL A 84 -19.00 -3.22 -10.61
N LEU A 85 -20.24 -3.62 -10.85
CA LEU A 85 -21.32 -3.64 -9.88
C LEU A 85 -21.49 -5.06 -9.34
N SER A 86 -21.17 -5.24 -8.07
CA SER A 86 -21.38 -6.48 -7.34
C SER A 86 -22.55 -6.32 -6.35
N PRO A 87 -23.41 -7.34 -6.18
CA PRO A 87 -24.47 -7.29 -5.18
C PRO A 87 -23.92 -7.48 -3.77
N ASP A 88 -24.37 -6.64 -2.85
CA ASP A 88 -24.12 -6.78 -1.41
C ASP A 88 -25.43 -7.07 -0.68
N VAL A 89 -25.52 -8.27 -0.11
CA VAL A 89 -26.71 -8.77 0.58
C VAL A 89 -26.85 -8.11 1.96
N GLU A 90 -25.74 -7.75 2.62
CA GLU A 90 -25.77 -7.17 3.97
C GLU A 90 -26.29 -5.74 3.92
N ARG A 91 -25.82 -4.96 2.94
CA ARG A 91 -26.19 -3.55 2.79
C ARG A 91 -27.39 -3.34 1.87
N GLN A 92 -27.90 -4.40 1.23
CA GLN A 92 -28.99 -4.35 0.24
C GLN A 92 -28.73 -3.32 -0.88
N GLY A 93 -27.51 -3.31 -1.40
CA GLY A 93 -27.06 -2.35 -2.41
C GLY A 93 -26.14 -2.97 -3.46
N LEU A 94 -25.86 -2.21 -4.51
CA LEU A 94 -24.85 -2.57 -5.51
C LEU A 94 -23.55 -1.81 -5.20
N ILE A 95 -22.46 -2.52 -5.02
CA ILE A 95 -21.14 -1.94 -4.81
C ILE A 95 -20.50 -1.71 -6.17
N PHE A 96 -20.21 -0.44 -6.46
CA PHE A 96 -19.37 -0.04 -7.58
C PHE A 96 -17.91 0.01 -7.15
N THR A 97 -17.08 -0.76 -7.86
CA THR A 97 -15.62 -0.72 -7.75
C THR A 97 -15.01 -0.47 -9.12
N GLU A 98 -14.04 0.43 -9.21
CA GLU A 98 -13.41 0.79 -10.48
C GLU A 98 -12.51 -0.36 -10.97
N LEU A 99 -12.45 -0.53 -12.28
CA LEU A 99 -11.57 -1.47 -12.97
C LEU A 99 -10.41 -0.73 -13.62
N CYS A 100 -9.24 -1.34 -13.60
CA CYS A 100 -8.10 -0.88 -14.38
C CYS A 100 -8.41 -0.98 -15.88
N PHE A 101 -7.93 -0.01 -16.67
CA PHE A 101 -7.90 -0.16 -18.11
C PHE A 101 -6.75 -1.11 -18.51
N ALA A 102 -6.80 -1.62 -19.73
CA ALA A 102 -5.72 -2.48 -20.25
C ALA A 102 -4.35 -1.77 -20.19
N ASP A 103 -4.32 -0.46 -20.41
CA ASP A 103 -3.11 0.36 -20.38
C ASP A 103 -2.51 0.51 -18.96
N ASP A 104 -3.32 0.33 -17.91
CA ASP A 104 -2.88 0.43 -16.51
C ASP A 104 -2.22 -0.87 -16.03
N ILE A 105 -2.38 -1.97 -16.77
CA ILE A 105 -1.86 -3.28 -16.36
C ILE A 105 -0.39 -3.39 -16.77
N SER A 106 0.50 -3.45 -15.78
CA SER A 106 1.90 -3.82 -15.99
C SER A 106 2.14 -5.25 -15.50
N ILE A 107 2.68 -6.10 -16.38
CA ILE A 107 3.00 -7.50 -16.07
C ILE A 107 4.52 -7.62 -15.92
N PRO A 108 5.07 -7.43 -14.72
CA PRO A 108 6.49 -7.70 -14.47
C PRO A 108 6.78 -9.19 -14.67
N HIS A 109 7.93 -9.49 -15.27
CA HIS A 109 8.40 -10.86 -15.41
C HIS A 109 9.18 -11.27 -14.15
N PHE A 110 8.59 -12.15 -13.35
CA PHE A 110 9.25 -12.70 -12.17
C PHE A 110 9.84 -14.08 -12.48
N PRO A 111 11.04 -14.40 -11.96
CA PRO A 111 11.55 -15.77 -12.02
C PRO A 111 10.64 -16.70 -11.23
N LEU A 112 10.44 -17.92 -11.74
CA LEU A 112 9.70 -18.96 -11.02
C LEU A 112 10.42 -19.26 -9.70
N LEU A 113 9.74 -19.01 -8.58
CA LEU A 113 10.27 -19.24 -7.24
C LEU A 113 10.25 -20.73 -6.85
N ILE A 114 9.35 -21.51 -7.46
CA ILE A 114 9.24 -22.95 -7.24
C ILE A 114 10.07 -23.65 -8.30
N LYS A 115 11.20 -24.24 -7.90
CA LYS A 115 11.97 -25.17 -8.73
C LYS A 115 11.52 -26.58 -8.39
N GLU A 116 11.16 -27.38 -9.39
CA GLU A 116 10.70 -28.78 -9.23
C GLU A 116 11.76 -29.73 -8.61
N THR A 117 12.94 -29.24 -8.25
CA THR A 117 14.15 -30.05 -7.98
C THR A 117 14.73 -29.96 -6.57
N SER A 118 14.07 -29.28 -5.62
CA SER A 118 14.55 -29.26 -4.23
C SER A 118 13.43 -29.59 -3.25
N ALA A 119 12.83 -30.77 -3.38
CA ALA A 119 12.10 -31.40 -2.30
C ALA A 119 13.14 -32.00 -1.34
N GLU A 120 13.67 -31.19 -0.43
CA GLU A 120 14.15 -31.73 0.85
C GLU A 120 12.90 -32.16 1.63
N GLU A 121 12.45 -33.40 1.41
CA GLU A 121 11.19 -33.93 1.96
C GLU A 121 11.10 -33.82 3.50
N GLY A 122 12.23 -33.69 4.20
CA GLY A 122 12.29 -33.49 5.64
C GLY A 122 11.93 -32.07 6.13
N THR A 123 12.30 -31.01 5.39
CA THR A 123 12.10 -29.62 5.86
C THR A 123 10.70 -29.10 5.57
N MET A 124 10.03 -29.62 4.53
CA MET A 124 8.67 -29.21 4.17
C MET A 124 7.63 -29.64 5.22
N THR A 125 7.73 -30.84 5.79
CA THR A 125 6.76 -31.32 6.78
C THR A 125 6.81 -30.53 8.10
N GLU A 126 8.00 -30.11 8.53
CA GLU A 126 8.16 -29.25 9.71
C GLU A 126 7.70 -27.81 9.43
N ASN A 127 7.92 -27.31 8.20
CA ASN A 127 7.40 -26.01 7.77
C ASN A 127 5.86 -26.01 7.72
N ASP A 128 5.26 -27.06 7.18
CA ASP A 128 3.80 -27.21 7.09
C ASP A 128 3.17 -27.29 8.49
N ALA A 129 3.78 -28.04 9.42
CA ALA A 129 3.34 -28.09 10.81
C ALA A 129 3.43 -26.73 11.51
N LEU A 130 4.46 -25.93 11.22
CA LEU A 130 4.56 -24.56 11.73
C LEU A 130 3.52 -23.63 11.09
N ILE A 131 3.23 -23.80 9.80
CA ILE A 131 2.18 -23.04 9.11
C ILE A 131 0.81 -23.35 9.72
N ASP A 132 0.52 -24.63 9.96
CA ASP A 132 -0.72 -25.07 10.60
C ASP A 132 -0.81 -24.55 12.05
N GLU A 133 0.29 -24.56 12.81
CA GLU A 133 0.34 -23.97 14.15
C GLU A 133 0.08 -22.45 14.08
N LEU A 134 0.65 -21.73 13.11
CA LEU A 134 0.43 -20.28 12.92
C LEU A 134 -1.01 -19.94 12.49
N ILE A 135 -1.61 -20.75 11.61
CA ILE A 135 -3.00 -20.58 11.16
C ILE A 135 -3.95 -20.89 12.31
N SER A 136 -3.70 -21.97 13.07
CA SER A 136 -4.55 -22.39 14.20
C SER A 136 -4.52 -21.42 15.37
N LEU A 137 -3.41 -20.71 15.58
CA LEU A 137 -3.28 -19.76 16.67
C LEU A 137 -4.21 -18.56 16.53
N LYS A 138 -4.60 -18.18 15.29
CA LYS A 138 -5.32 -16.91 15.04
C LYS A 138 -6.14 -16.94 13.75
N SER A 139 -7.36 -17.42 13.84
CA SER A 139 -8.43 -16.73 13.15
C SER A 139 -8.86 -15.55 14.03
N ILE A 140 -8.78 -14.32 13.51
CA ILE A 140 -9.45 -13.17 14.14
C ILE A 140 -10.94 -13.31 13.79
N ASP A 141 -11.58 -14.37 14.27
CA ASP A 141 -12.97 -14.71 13.92
C ASP A 141 -13.95 -13.62 14.37
N GLU A 142 -13.56 -12.81 15.36
CA GLU A 142 -14.29 -11.64 15.83
C GLU A 142 -13.61 -10.31 15.43
N PHE A 143 -13.00 -10.24 14.23
CA PHE A 143 -12.56 -8.95 13.71
C PHE A 143 -13.78 -8.08 13.42
N ASN A 144 -14.13 -7.22 14.37
CA ASN A 144 -15.16 -6.21 14.15
C ASN A 144 -14.49 -4.91 13.65
N PRO A 145 -14.65 -4.55 12.36
CA PRO A 145 -14.06 -3.33 11.82
C PRO A 145 -14.56 -2.05 12.49
N MET A 146 -15.73 -2.09 13.16
CA MET A 146 -16.26 -0.95 13.92
C MET A 146 -15.54 -0.71 15.24
N TYR A 147 -14.85 -1.72 15.78
CA TYR A 147 -14.03 -1.62 16.98
C TYR A 147 -12.52 -1.81 16.70
N GLY A 148 -12.15 -1.80 15.41
CA GLY A 148 -10.78 -2.01 14.96
C GLY A 148 -9.83 -0.84 15.24
N PRO A 149 -8.54 -1.00 14.88
CA PRO A 149 -7.56 0.05 15.05
C PRO A 149 -7.91 1.27 14.19
N VAL A 150 -8.01 2.43 14.84
CA VAL A 150 -8.18 3.74 14.18
C VAL A 150 -6.86 4.16 13.51
N ASP A 151 -6.90 4.93 12.43
CA ASP A 151 -5.68 5.52 11.86
C ASP A 151 -4.91 6.32 12.94
N SER A 152 -3.67 5.89 13.16
CA SER A 152 -2.78 6.41 14.20
C SER A 152 -2.53 7.90 14.03
N LYS A 153 -2.50 8.40 12.78
CA LYS A 153 -2.30 9.84 12.51
C LYS A 153 -3.46 10.67 13.03
N THR A 154 -4.69 10.29 12.69
CA THR A 154 -5.90 10.96 13.19
C THR A 154 -6.00 10.92 14.71
N ARG A 155 -5.67 9.78 15.33
CA ARG A 155 -5.68 9.65 16.78
C ARG A 155 -4.62 10.55 17.43
N ILE A 156 -3.38 10.49 16.97
CA ILE A 156 -2.27 11.33 17.46
C ILE A 156 -2.62 12.81 17.33
N PHE A 157 -3.26 13.21 16.22
CA PHE A 157 -3.72 14.58 16.04
C PHE A 157 -4.78 14.96 17.08
N ARG A 158 -5.80 14.13 17.27
CA ARG A 158 -6.85 14.36 18.28
C ARG A 158 -6.25 14.46 19.69
N ASP A 159 -5.38 13.54 20.06
CA ASP A 159 -4.75 13.49 21.38
C ASP A 159 -3.85 14.72 21.60
N HIS A 160 -3.12 15.17 20.56
CA HIS A 160 -2.39 16.44 20.60
C HIS A 160 -3.31 17.65 20.82
N VAL A 161 -4.41 17.74 20.09
CA VAL A 161 -5.37 18.85 20.22
C VAL A 161 -5.96 18.87 21.62
N THR A 162 -6.38 17.70 22.13
CA THR A 162 -6.99 17.57 23.46
C THR A 162 -6.01 17.95 24.56
N GLN A 163 -4.76 17.50 24.48
CA GLN A 163 -3.74 17.83 25.48
C GLN A 163 -3.33 19.30 25.44
N LYS A 164 -3.26 19.91 24.25
CA LYS A 164 -3.02 21.37 24.14
C LYS A 164 -4.14 22.18 24.78
N ILE A 165 -5.39 21.75 24.64
CA ILE A 165 -6.56 22.43 25.23
C ILE A 165 -6.58 22.25 26.76
N VAL A 166 -6.31 21.04 27.25
CA VAL A 166 -6.45 20.71 28.68
C VAL A 166 -5.23 21.12 29.52
N SER A 167 -4.02 20.87 29.02
CA SER A 167 -2.79 20.99 29.82
C SER A 167 -1.89 22.15 29.42
N GLY A 168 -2.17 22.85 28.30
CA GLY A 168 -1.41 24.01 27.84
C GLY A 168 0.00 23.72 27.30
N GLU A 169 0.65 22.64 27.73
CA GLU A 169 2.00 22.24 27.29
C GLU A 169 2.17 20.72 27.20
N GLY A 170 3.02 20.27 26.26
CA GLY A 170 3.50 18.88 26.14
C GLY A 170 3.04 18.13 24.87
N LYS A 171 3.91 17.25 24.36
CA LYS A 171 3.53 16.24 23.35
C LYS A 171 2.92 15.03 24.07
N PRO A 172 1.82 14.43 23.56
CA PRO A 172 1.23 13.22 24.11
C PRO A 172 2.21 12.08 24.01
N ARG A 173 2.12 11.19 25.00
CA ARG A 173 2.79 9.89 24.92
C ARG A 173 2.09 9.12 23.79
N ILE A 174 2.81 8.90 22.69
CA ILE A 174 2.31 8.13 21.56
C ILE A 174 2.19 6.69 22.04
N GLN A 175 0.97 6.20 22.16
CA GLN A 175 0.68 4.78 22.28
C GLN A 175 0.14 4.31 20.94
N ASP A 176 0.81 3.35 20.32
CA ASP A 176 0.33 2.77 19.08
C ASP A 176 -0.90 1.89 19.38
N ASN A 177 -2.07 2.32 18.91
CA ASN A 177 -3.29 1.51 18.99
C ASN A 177 -3.19 0.24 18.16
N VAL A 178 -2.41 0.26 17.09
CA VAL A 178 -2.23 -0.92 16.24
C VAL A 178 -1.53 -1.99 17.08
N ASP A 179 -0.42 -1.62 17.73
CA ASP A 179 0.28 -2.53 18.64
C ASP A 179 -0.63 -2.98 19.78
N LEU A 180 -1.37 -2.08 20.44
CA LEU A 180 -2.27 -2.46 21.53
C LEU A 180 -3.38 -3.43 21.08
N PHE A 181 -3.94 -3.23 19.90
CA PHE A 181 -4.98 -4.08 19.33
C PHE A 181 -4.42 -5.46 18.96
N PHE A 182 -3.25 -5.50 18.31
CA PHE A 182 -2.59 -6.74 17.89
C PHE A 182 -1.69 -7.37 18.97
N ASN A 183 -1.52 -6.75 20.13
CA ASN A 183 -0.87 -7.38 21.29
C ASN A 183 -1.75 -8.50 21.90
N GLN A 184 -3.03 -8.57 21.55
CA GLN A 184 -3.87 -9.73 21.87
C GLN A 184 -3.53 -10.93 20.96
N VAL A 185 -2.99 -10.61 19.78
CA VAL A 185 -2.41 -11.53 18.81
C VAL A 185 -0.97 -11.84 19.27
N ASN A 186 -0.78 -12.32 20.49
CA ASN A 186 0.53 -12.73 20.99
C ASN A 186 0.97 -14.02 20.30
N PHE A 187 2.12 -14.00 19.64
CA PHE A 187 2.82 -15.23 19.28
C PHE A 187 3.60 -15.67 20.52
N THR A 188 3.54 -16.94 20.88
CA THR A 188 4.39 -17.45 21.97
C THR A 188 5.85 -17.27 21.56
N GLU A 189 6.67 -16.71 22.45
CA GLU A 189 8.11 -16.47 22.18
C GLU A 189 8.86 -17.74 21.72
N GLY A 190 8.37 -18.92 22.12
CA GLY A 190 8.89 -20.21 21.67
C GLY A 190 8.77 -20.43 20.16
N LEU A 191 7.67 -20.01 19.54
CA LEU A 191 7.45 -20.18 18.10
C LEU A 191 8.32 -19.26 17.27
N ILE A 192 8.47 -18.01 17.72
CA ILE A 192 9.35 -17.05 17.08
C ILE A 192 10.79 -17.58 17.03
N LYS A 193 11.26 -18.19 18.13
CA LYS A 193 12.59 -18.81 18.19
C LYS A 193 12.73 -20.02 17.25
N LYS A 194 11.70 -20.85 17.12
CA LYS A 194 11.68 -21.96 16.14
C LYS A 194 11.82 -21.43 14.71
N ILE A 195 11.03 -20.41 14.35
CA ILE A 195 11.07 -19.77 13.02
C ILE A 195 12.45 -19.15 12.75
N GLN A 196 13.02 -18.44 13.73
CA GLN A 196 14.35 -17.82 13.58
C GLN A 196 15.46 -18.84 13.35
N ASN A 197 15.38 -20.01 13.96
CA ASN A 197 16.36 -21.07 13.77
C ASN A 197 16.22 -21.74 12.40
N GLN A 198 14.99 -21.86 11.89
CA GLN A 198 14.69 -22.55 10.63
C GLN A 198 14.91 -21.67 9.40
N PHE A 199 14.71 -20.35 9.53
CA PHE A 199 14.92 -19.37 8.46
C PHE A 199 16.00 -18.35 8.84
N PRO A 200 17.29 -18.67 8.68
CA PRO A 200 18.37 -17.75 9.02
C PRO A 200 18.37 -16.56 8.05
N LEU A 201 18.06 -15.37 8.58
CA LEU A 201 18.07 -14.12 7.82
C LEU A 201 19.41 -13.40 8.00
N ALA A 202 20.05 -13.03 6.89
CA ALA A 202 21.25 -12.21 6.88
C ALA A 202 20.93 -10.82 6.32
N ILE A 203 21.11 -9.78 7.14
CA ILE A 203 20.97 -8.40 6.69
C ILE A 203 22.19 -8.04 5.85
N LYS A 204 21.99 -7.83 4.55
CA LYS A 204 23.00 -7.16 3.73
C LYS A 204 22.93 -5.67 4.03
N LYS A 205 24.06 -5.07 4.42
CA LYS A 205 24.13 -3.61 4.62
C LYS A 205 23.72 -2.94 3.31
N GLU A 206 22.61 -2.22 3.34
CA GLU A 206 22.29 -1.27 2.28
C GLU A 206 23.43 -0.25 2.22
N ALA A 207 23.78 0.19 1.02
CA ALA A 207 24.64 1.36 0.84
C ALA A 207 23.92 2.53 1.52
N ALA A 208 24.36 2.89 2.72
CA ALA A 208 23.74 3.92 3.52
C ALA A 208 23.54 5.16 2.65
N SER A 209 22.29 5.62 2.51
CA SER A 209 22.02 6.86 1.80
C SER A 209 22.84 7.95 2.48
N ASP A 210 23.72 8.60 1.73
CA ASP A 210 24.70 9.62 2.16
C ASP A 210 24.05 10.93 2.66
N ARG A 211 22.85 10.87 3.22
CA ARG A 211 22.22 12.00 3.92
C ARG A 211 22.67 11.94 5.37
N PRO A 212 23.70 12.71 5.79
CA PRO A 212 24.05 12.79 7.19
C PRO A 212 22.82 13.28 7.95
N SER A 213 22.43 12.54 8.99
CA SER A 213 21.43 13.01 9.94
C SER A 213 21.88 14.38 10.49
N GLY A 214 20.94 15.30 10.74
CA GLY A 214 21.27 16.64 11.24
C GLY A 214 22.17 16.61 12.49
N MET A 215 22.05 15.57 13.33
CA MET A 215 22.96 15.30 14.46
C MET A 215 24.44 15.17 14.08
N GLN A 216 24.77 14.57 12.94
CA GLN A 216 26.14 14.43 12.46
C GLN A 216 26.71 15.75 11.91
N VAL A 217 25.85 16.62 11.37
CA VAL A 217 26.23 17.95 10.89
C VAL A 217 26.62 18.87 12.05
N PHE A 218 25.87 18.82 13.17
CA PHE A 218 26.17 19.65 14.35
C PHE A 218 27.33 19.13 15.20
N ARG A 219 27.59 17.81 15.24
CA ARG A 219 28.78 17.26 15.94
C ARG A 219 30.10 17.57 15.24
N LYS A 220 30.13 17.72 13.91
CA LYS A 220 31.35 18.08 13.17
C LYS A 220 31.83 19.51 13.42
N ARG A 221 30.97 20.44 13.87
CA ARG A 221 31.39 21.83 14.14
C ARG A 221 32.11 22.01 15.48
N VAL A 222 31.92 21.11 16.45
CA VAL A 222 32.47 21.29 17.81
C VAL A 222 33.92 20.80 17.94
N LYS A 223 34.40 19.93 17.04
CA LYS A 223 35.76 19.35 17.13
C LYS A 223 36.88 20.19 16.51
N ASN A 224 36.59 21.31 15.85
CA ASN A 224 37.61 22.11 15.16
C ASN A 224 38.07 23.36 15.95
N VAL A 225 37.71 23.51 17.22
CA VAL A 225 38.07 24.71 18.00
C VAL A 225 39.21 24.47 19.00
N ASP A 226 39.45 23.25 19.48
CA ASP A 226 40.48 23.01 20.49
C ASP A 226 41.39 21.84 20.08
N THR A 227 42.44 22.12 19.30
CA THR A 227 43.80 21.57 19.41
C THR A 227 44.61 22.07 18.21
N ALA A 228 45.08 23.32 18.29
CA ALA A 228 46.11 23.86 17.42
C ALA A 228 47.36 24.14 18.24
N THR A 229 48.06 23.09 18.66
CA THR A 229 49.48 23.15 19.06
C THR A 229 50.17 21.83 18.74
N ASP A 230 51.38 21.97 18.17
CA ASP A 230 52.46 21.00 18.02
C ASP A 230 52.62 20.24 16.69
N LYS A 231 53.26 20.96 15.77
CA LYS A 231 54.45 20.61 14.95
C LYS A 231 54.81 19.12 14.81
N SER A 232 54.89 18.63 13.57
CA SER A 232 56.18 18.37 12.90
C SER A 232 56.00 17.79 11.49
N ASP A 233 56.36 18.63 10.50
CA ASP A 233 57.25 18.33 9.38
C ASP A 233 57.24 16.91 8.79
N LYS A 234 56.57 16.72 7.64
CA LYS A 234 57.16 16.00 6.49
C LYS A 234 56.75 16.60 5.14
N LYS A 235 57.60 17.55 4.70
CA LYS A 235 58.09 17.79 3.33
C LYS A 235 57.12 17.58 2.16
N ILE A 236 56.59 18.71 1.67
CA ILE A 236 56.21 18.91 0.27
C ILE A 236 57.50 19.16 -0.53
N LYS A 237 57.73 18.42 -1.61
CA LYS A 237 58.74 18.72 -2.63
C LYS A 237 58.02 19.27 -3.87
N LEU A 238 58.17 20.57 -4.11
CA LEU A 238 58.18 21.25 -5.42
C LEU A 238 59.68 21.56 -5.67
N ASP A 239 60.29 21.58 -6.85
CA ASP A 239 59.88 21.56 -8.27
C ASP A 239 61.07 20.98 -9.06
N GLU A 240 60.83 20.54 -10.30
CA GLU A 240 61.64 21.00 -11.44
C GLU A 240 60.92 20.62 -12.75
N VAL A 241 60.27 21.63 -13.31
CA VAL A 241 59.86 21.67 -14.71
C VAL A 241 61.10 22.10 -15.50
N ASN A 242 61.52 21.30 -16.48
CA ASN A 242 62.20 21.83 -17.64
C ASN A 242 61.77 21.05 -18.89
N GLU A 243 61.17 21.78 -19.81
CA GLU A 243 60.65 21.29 -21.08
C GLU A 243 61.77 21.01 -22.08
N MET A 244 61.55 19.94 -22.86
CA MET A 244 61.80 19.78 -24.30
C MET A 244 63.11 20.32 -24.92
N LYS A 245 63.91 19.41 -25.49
CA LYS A 245 64.40 19.56 -26.88
C LYS A 245 64.59 18.21 -27.60
N GLU A 246 63.84 18.12 -28.70
CA GLU A 246 64.19 17.60 -30.03
C GLU A 246 64.39 16.10 -30.29
N GLU A 247 63.62 15.68 -31.31
CA GLU A 247 63.53 14.39 -31.96
C GLU A 247 64.76 14.06 -32.82
N LYS A 248 64.75 12.85 -33.38
CA LYS A 248 65.42 12.54 -34.64
C LYS A 248 64.92 13.40 -35.79
#